data_AF-A0A0F6RIT3-F1
#
_entry.id   AF-A0A0F6RIT3-F1
#
_cell.length_a   1.000
_cell.length_b   1.000
_cell.length_c   1.000
_cell.angle_alpha   90.00
_cell.angle_beta   90.00
_cell.angle_gamma   90.00
#
_symmetry.space_group_name_H-M   'P 1'
#
loop_
_entity.id
_entity.type
_entity.pdbx_description
1 polymer ?
#
loop_
_entity_poly.entity_id
_entity_poly.type
_entity_poly.pdbx_seq_one_letter_code
_entity_poly.pdbx_strand_id
1 'polypeptide(L)'
;MDLQKFVDEHAANTKNTLSVADYSDMQSYFNKLLELVANQQLPQETAVTELLKMITEVNQGDIQVFRRRIMFPEQTLNGGNWPSKTGNPSGGNRGNAPTRG
;
A
#
# COMPACT_ATOMS: atom_id res chain seq x y z
N MET A 1 38.98 -5.09 -13.49
CA MET A 1 37.67 -5.18 -12.81
C MET A 1 36.64 -5.35 -13.90
N ASP A 2 35.89 -6.45 -13.88
CA ASP A 2 35.02 -6.87 -14.99
C ASP A 2 33.64 -6.22 -14.83
N LEU A 3 33.18 -5.49 -15.84
CA LEU A 3 31.88 -4.79 -15.80
C LEU A 3 30.73 -5.77 -15.56
N GLN A 4 30.86 -6.99 -16.10
CA GLN A 4 29.88 -8.06 -15.87
C GLN A 4 29.84 -8.45 -14.39
N LYS A 5 31.02 -8.60 -13.75
CA LYS A 5 31.11 -8.91 -12.33
C LYS A 5 30.61 -7.77 -11.44
N PHE A 6 30.86 -6.51 -11.82
CA PHE A 6 30.30 -5.34 -11.12
C PHE A 6 28.77 -5.28 -11.24
N VAL A 7 28.22 -5.57 -12.42
CA VAL A 7 26.78 -5.64 -12.64
C VAL A 7 26.16 -6.81 -11.89
N ASP A 8 26.80 -7.98 -11.87
CA ASP A 8 26.29 -9.17 -11.17
C ASP A 8 26.37 -8.98 -9.63
N GLU A 9 27.46 -8.39 -9.12
CA GLU A 9 27.62 -8.05 -7.69
C GLU A 9 26.64 -6.94 -7.26
N HIS A 10 26.35 -5.94 -8.12
CA HIS A 10 25.34 -4.92 -7.84
C HIS A 10 23.91 -5.42 -8.04
N ALA A 11 23.64 -6.30 -9.01
CA ALA A 11 22.33 -6.91 -9.23
C ALA A 11 21.98 -7.93 -8.14
N ALA A 12 22.98 -8.61 -7.57
CA ALA A 12 22.80 -9.44 -6.39
C ALA A 12 22.56 -8.61 -5.11
N ASN A 13 23.16 -7.41 -5.01
CA ASN A 13 23.00 -6.47 -3.89
C ASN A 13 21.77 -5.56 -3.97
N THR A 14 21.00 -5.58 -5.05
CA THR A 14 19.74 -4.81 -5.18
C THR A 14 18.48 -5.58 -4.81
N LYS A 15 18.61 -6.84 -4.33
CA LYS A 15 17.52 -7.49 -3.59
C LYS A 15 17.34 -6.78 -2.25
N ASN A 16 16.56 -5.71 -2.26
CA ASN A 16 16.11 -5.04 -1.04
C ASN A 16 15.36 -6.07 -0.19
N THR A 17 16.04 -6.63 0.80
CA THR A 17 15.40 -7.57 1.71
C THR A 17 14.39 -6.82 2.58
N LEU A 18 13.34 -7.53 3.00
CA LEU A 18 12.40 -6.99 3.97
C LEU A 18 13.12 -6.75 5.29
N SER A 19 12.99 -5.53 5.80
CA SER A 19 13.49 -5.13 7.11
C SER A 19 12.55 -5.62 8.21
N VAL A 20 13.03 -5.62 9.47
CA VAL A 20 12.18 -5.94 10.63
C VAL A 20 10.96 -5.02 10.72
N ALA A 21 11.12 -3.74 10.37
CA ALA A 21 10.01 -2.78 10.33
C ALA A 21 8.95 -3.18 9.28
N ASP A 22 9.39 -3.65 8.12
CA ASP A 22 8.48 -4.10 7.05
C ASP A 22 7.57 -5.25 7.51
N TYR A 23 8.08 -6.16 8.34
CA TYR A 23 7.28 -7.25 8.92
C TYR A 23 6.25 -6.74 9.94
N SER A 24 6.61 -5.74 10.75
CA SER A 24 5.69 -5.10 11.69
C SER A 24 4.57 -4.35 10.98
N ASP A 25 4.91 -3.63 9.91
CA ASP A 25 3.95 -2.90 9.09
C ASP A 25 3.04 -3.87 8.32
N MET A 26 3.59 -4.98 7.82
CA MET A 26 2.83 -6.07 7.20
C MET A 26 1.81 -6.68 8.17
N GLN A 27 2.21 -6.98 9.40
CA GLN A 27 1.31 -7.52 10.41
C GLN A 27 0.17 -6.54 10.73
N SER A 28 0.50 -5.26 10.87
CA SER A 28 -0.49 -4.20 11.12
C SER A 28 -1.49 -4.08 9.96
N TYR A 29 -1.00 -4.16 8.73
CA TYR A 29 -1.82 -4.15 7.52
C TYR A 29 -2.77 -5.36 7.46
N PHE A 30 -2.28 -6.58 7.75
CA PHE A 30 -3.12 -7.79 7.80
C PHE A 30 -4.20 -7.71 8.86
N ASN A 31 -3.86 -7.30 10.08
CA ASN A 31 -4.84 -7.11 11.14
C ASN A 31 -5.93 -6.13 10.71
N LYS A 32 -5.55 -5.06 9.99
CA LYS A 32 -6.53 -4.11 9.48
C LYS A 32 -7.43 -4.72 8.42
N LEU A 33 -6.90 -5.43 7.43
CA LEU A 33 -7.73 -6.12 6.43
C LEU A 33 -8.74 -7.08 7.09
N LEU A 34 -8.31 -7.86 8.08
CA LEU A 34 -9.19 -8.78 8.81
C LEU A 34 -10.29 -8.03 9.58
N GLU A 35 -9.95 -6.92 10.24
CA GLU A 35 -10.93 -6.07 10.93
C GLU A 35 -11.98 -5.52 9.95
N LEU A 36 -11.56 -5.04 8.78
CA LEU A 36 -12.47 -4.49 7.77
C LEU A 36 -13.41 -5.55 7.19
N VAL A 37 -12.90 -6.76 6.96
CA VAL A 37 -13.72 -7.90 6.51
C VAL A 37 -14.71 -8.30 7.60
N ALA A 38 -14.26 -8.41 8.86
CA ALA A 38 -15.13 -8.74 10.00
C ALA A 38 -16.26 -7.71 10.19
N ASN A 39 -15.96 -6.43 9.97
CA ASN A 39 -16.92 -5.34 10.05
C ASN A 39 -17.77 -5.16 8.77
N GLN A 40 -17.64 -6.04 7.77
CA GLN A 40 -18.34 -5.96 6.47
C GLN A 40 -18.06 -4.66 5.69
N GLN A 41 -16.96 -3.98 6.01
CA GLN A 41 -16.53 -2.74 5.35
C GLN A 41 -15.67 -3.01 4.12
N LEU A 42 -15.16 -4.24 3.98
CA LEU A 42 -14.38 -4.70 2.84
C LEU A 42 -14.81 -6.13 2.47
N PRO A 43 -15.14 -6.42 1.21
CA PRO A 43 -15.41 -7.79 0.78
C PRO A 43 -14.18 -8.68 0.99
N GLN A 44 -14.41 -9.92 1.42
CA GLN A 44 -13.33 -10.89 1.62
C GLN A 44 -12.49 -11.10 0.36
N GLU A 45 -13.12 -11.16 -0.81
CA GLU A 45 -12.44 -11.29 -2.11
C GLU A 45 -11.50 -10.12 -2.39
N THR A 46 -11.90 -8.89 -2.03
CA THR A 46 -11.05 -7.71 -2.16
C THR A 46 -9.86 -7.78 -1.21
N ALA A 47 -10.07 -8.22 0.03
CA ALA A 47 -8.97 -8.43 0.97
C ALA A 47 -7.96 -9.47 0.47
N VAL A 48 -8.44 -10.61 -0.06
CA VAL A 48 -7.59 -11.65 -0.66
C VAL A 48 -6.81 -11.11 -1.86
N THR A 49 -7.44 -10.31 -2.71
CA THR A 49 -6.80 -9.68 -3.86
C THR A 49 -5.64 -8.77 -3.42
N GLU A 50 -5.80 -7.99 -2.35
CA GLU A 50 -4.73 -7.14 -1.82
C GLU A 50 -3.56 -7.96 -1.24
N LEU A 51 -3.85 -9.07 -0.56
CA LEU A 51 -2.81 -10.00 -0.11
C LEU A 51 -2.01 -10.59 -1.28
N LEU A 52 -2.69 -10.99 -2.36
CA LEU A 52 -2.03 -11.53 -3.55
C LEU A 52 -1.14 -10.50 -4.25
N LYS A 53 -1.56 -9.23 -4.30
CA LYS A 53 -0.74 -8.13 -4.84
C LYS A 53 0.55 -7.97 -4.05
N MET A 54 0.48 -7.98 -2.71
CA MET A 54 1.67 -7.91 -1.86
C MET A 54 2.64 -9.07 -2.10
N ILE A 55 2.13 -10.30 -2.18
CA ILE A 55 2.95 -11.49 -2.48
C ILE A 55 3.66 -11.31 -3.82
N THR A 56 2.94 -10.79 -4.81
CA THR A 56 3.49 -10.51 -6.15
C THR A 56 4.61 -9.47 -6.09
N GLU A 57 4.38 -8.35 -5.39
CA GLU A 57 5.36 -7.26 -5.22
C GLU A 57 6.64 -7.76 -4.52
N VAL A 58 6.50 -8.56 -3.46
CA VAL A 58 7.66 -9.16 -2.75
C VAL A 58 8.40 -10.15 -3.65
N ASN A 59 7.68 -11.02 -4.37
CA ASN A 59 8.28 -12.01 -5.27
C ASN A 59 9.01 -11.37 -6.46
N GLN A 60 8.53 -10.23 -6.94
CA GLN A 60 9.13 -9.47 -8.04
C GLN A 60 10.31 -8.59 -7.58
N GLY A 61 10.50 -8.42 -6.27
CA GLY A 61 11.53 -7.54 -5.71
C GLY A 61 11.13 -6.06 -5.70
N ASP A 62 9.85 -5.74 -5.94
CA ASP A 62 9.27 -4.40 -5.95
C ASP A 62 8.98 -3.88 -4.52
N ILE A 63 10.01 -3.92 -3.68
CA ILE A 63 9.90 -3.74 -2.23
C ILE A 63 9.45 -2.32 -1.87
N GLN A 64 9.75 -1.33 -2.72
CA GLN A 64 9.28 0.05 -2.55
C GLN A 64 7.78 0.21 -2.87
N VAL A 65 7.23 -0.62 -3.75
CA VAL A 65 5.78 -0.65 -4.02
C VAL A 65 5.07 -1.33 -2.85
N PHE A 66 5.60 -2.47 -2.42
CA PHE A 66 5.15 -3.18 -1.22
C PHE A 66 5.12 -2.28 0.03
N ARG A 67 6.22 -1.56 0.31
CA ARG A 67 6.31 -0.62 1.45
C ARG A 67 5.24 0.47 1.40
N ARG A 68 5.03 1.07 0.24
CA ARG A 68 3.98 2.08 0.07
C ARG A 68 2.59 1.51 0.33
N ARG A 69 2.31 0.28 -0.09
CA ARG A 69 1.03 -0.39 0.14
C ARG A 69 0.76 -0.65 1.63
N ILE A 70 1.73 -1.19 2.35
CA ILE A 70 1.54 -1.52 3.77
C ILE A 70 1.50 -0.27 4.66
N MET A 71 2.26 0.78 4.32
CA MET A 71 2.28 2.03 5.09
C MET A 71 1.09 2.95 4.76
N PHE A 72 0.62 2.92 3.50
CA PHE A 72 -0.44 3.80 3.01
C PHE A 72 -1.56 3.02 2.28
N PRO A 73 -2.25 2.07 2.97
CA PRO A 73 -3.31 1.25 2.38
C PRO A 73 -4.37 2.04 1.61
N GLU A 74 -4.70 3.21 2.17
CA GLU A 74 -5.72 4.16 1.71
C GLU A 74 -5.43 4.65 0.27
N GLN A 75 -4.16 4.65 -0.14
CA GLN A 75 -3.70 5.16 -1.44
C GLN A 75 -3.60 4.06 -2.51
N THR A 76 -3.70 2.78 -2.12
CA THR A 76 -3.33 1.65 -3.00
C THR A 76 -4.50 0.80 -3.48
N LEU A 77 -5.71 1.01 -2.95
CA LEU A 77 -6.93 0.39 -3.50
C LEU A 77 -7.43 1.19 -4.71
N ASN A 78 -7.65 0.49 -5.83
CA ASN A 78 -8.29 1.02 -7.04
C ASN A 78 -9.56 1.82 -6.68
N GLY A 79 -9.45 3.16 -6.67
CA GLY A 79 -10.60 4.06 -6.48
C GLY A 79 -10.94 4.48 -5.05
N GLY A 80 -10.07 4.27 -4.06
CA GLY A 80 -10.26 4.87 -2.72
C GLY A 80 -11.32 4.17 -1.86
N ASN A 81 -11.60 2.90 -2.14
CA ASN A 81 -12.59 2.10 -1.41
C ASN A 81 -12.05 1.53 -0.08
N TRP A 82 -10.93 2.07 0.42
CA TRP A 82 -10.45 1.78 1.76
C TRP A 82 -11.42 2.44 2.76
N PRO A 83 -11.85 1.74 3.81
CA PRO A 83 -12.64 2.32 4.87
C PRO A 83 -11.82 3.41 5.56
N SER A 84 -12.06 4.65 5.14
CA SER A 84 -11.28 5.80 5.58
C SER A 84 -11.40 5.98 7.10
N LYS A 85 -10.27 6.23 7.77
CA LYS A 85 -10.25 6.69 9.17
C LYS A 85 -10.75 8.14 9.36
N THR A 86 -11.07 8.88 8.30
CA THR A 86 -11.66 10.21 8.47
C THR A 86 -13.16 10.12 8.72
N GLY A 87 -13.52 10.19 10.01
CA GLY A 87 -14.59 11.10 10.36
C GLY A 87 -14.31 12.43 9.65
N ASN A 88 -15.21 12.80 8.75
CA ASN A 88 -15.17 14.04 7.99
C ASN A 88 -14.84 15.21 8.94
N PRO A 89 -13.68 15.90 8.82
CA PRO A 89 -13.62 17.24 9.36
C PRO A 89 -14.51 18.07 8.43
N SER A 90 -15.73 18.35 8.87
CA SER A 90 -16.56 19.42 8.31
C SER A 90 -15.70 20.67 8.17
N GLY A 91 -15.15 20.92 6.97
CA GLY A 91 -14.06 21.86 6.82
C GLY A 91 -13.55 21.93 5.39
N GLY A 92 -14.43 22.24 4.45
CA GLY A 92 -14.06 22.38 3.05
C GLY A 92 -15.13 23.10 2.26
N ASN A 93 -15.42 24.34 2.64
CA ASN A 93 -16.15 25.31 1.83
C ASN A 93 -15.51 25.39 0.42
N ARG A 94 -15.94 24.54 -0.50
CA ARG A 94 -15.96 24.89 -1.92
C ARG A 94 -17.28 25.60 -2.17
N GLY A 95 -17.36 26.80 -1.60
CA GLY A 95 -18.36 27.78 -1.97
C GLY A 95 -18.18 28.08 -3.44
N ASN A 96 -19.10 27.55 -4.24
CA ASN A 96 -19.33 27.97 -5.61
C ASN A 96 -19.61 29.49 -5.56
N ALA A 97 -18.61 30.33 -5.84
CA ALA A 97 -18.84 31.75 -6.01
C ALA A 97 -19.59 31.95 -7.34
N PRO A 98 -20.81 32.52 -7.34
CA PRO A 98 -21.41 32.94 -8.60
C PRO A 98 -20.67 34.20 -9.05
N THR A 99 -20.01 34.14 -10.21
CA THR A 99 -19.57 35.35 -10.92
C THR A 99 -20.83 36.09 -11.37
N ARG A 100 -21.14 37.18 -10.67
CA ARG A 100 -22.22 38.11 -10.95
C ARG A 100 -21.58 39.41 -11.46
N GLY A 101 -21.97 39.86 -12.66
CA GLY A 101 -21.62 41.17 -13.22
C GLY A 101 -20.94 41.09 -14.56
#